data_AF-A0AAD7IA39-F1
#
_entry.id   AF-A0AAD7IA39-F1
#
_cell.length_a   1.000
_cell.length_b   1.000
_cell.length_c   1.000
_cell.angle_alpha   90.00
_cell.angle_beta   90.00
_cell.angle_gamma   90.00
#
_symmetry.space_group_name_H-M   'P 1'
#
loop_
_entity.id
_entity.type
_entity.pdbx_description
1 polymer ?
#
loop_
_entity_poly.entity_id
_entity_poly.type
_entity_poly.pdbx_seq_one_letter_code
_entity_poly.pdbx_strand_id
1 'polypeptide(L)'
;YTEGDLKGLKRAELVALINRQLNKWPLPRGKLSKVNMPELRAKLLDPALGFTTTNTPLPGASHNTAPAVATQPGDAEVDLNSNPGQPMDVELNAAEGKGTSHELRAASVKEIQLLIDDLRPMNAINTFQRVKVHAIDSESCEEGEWRANAREIISALQNSNGRLSGSGRIGVPAPFNPSYTEYFVQMVATEPIEALVFEPQCLIIPRSNRLNLRVHRMNSGNEPKEPEIESGFLIGRTSMPAPPVASGSGTAKNTPTELEVNWLKNTIKKRPDYATFEANRNKILQNIDRVQYWRFAFAVDKQLHKSSYPSEISSSKVSKAAIHAALQMQTTALAEAIQMVRIIDLYTTEDVNFSVEVALEIGKSDQEDPKATVLKAFLLNWEKTHPIEL
;
A
#
# COMPACT_ATOMS: atom_id res chain seq x y z
N TYR A 1 35.81 6.72 -18.11
CA TYR A 1 35.67 7.92 -18.97
C TYR A 1 37.06 8.46 -19.30
N THR A 2 37.20 9.16 -20.43
CA THR A 2 38.38 9.94 -20.79
C THR A 2 38.16 11.43 -20.53
N GLU A 3 39.23 12.23 -20.47
CA GLU A 3 39.13 13.67 -20.29
C GLU A 3 38.36 14.35 -21.43
N GLY A 4 38.45 13.80 -22.65
CA GLY A 4 37.67 14.23 -23.81
C GLY A 4 36.17 14.04 -23.61
N ASP A 5 35.75 12.90 -23.06
CA ASP A 5 34.32 12.57 -22.83
C ASP A 5 33.64 13.55 -21.86
N LEU A 6 34.41 14.08 -20.91
CA LEU A 6 33.91 14.97 -19.86
C LEU A 6 34.07 16.46 -20.20
N LYS A 7 34.79 16.77 -21.29
CA LYS A 7 35.06 18.15 -21.71
C LYS A 7 33.81 18.75 -22.34
N GLY A 8 33.34 19.85 -21.77
CA GLY A 8 32.13 20.55 -22.24
C GLY A 8 30.83 20.11 -21.54
N LEU A 9 30.84 19.00 -20.79
CA LEU A 9 29.70 18.60 -19.98
C LEU A 9 29.47 19.60 -18.83
N LYS A 10 28.21 20.01 -18.67
CA LYS A 10 27.70 20.81 -17.57
C LYS A 10 27.60 19.96 -16.30
N ARG A 11 27.56 20.62 -15.14
CA ARG A 11 27.46 19.97 -13.83
C ARG A 11 26.31 18.96 -13.76
N ALA A 12 25.14 19.30 -14.29
CA ALA A 12 23.97 18.43 -14.30
C ALA A 12 24.21 17.12 -15.07
N GLU A 13 24.92 17.20 -16.20
CA GLU A 13 25.25 16.04 -17.04
C GLU A 13 26.28 15.14 -16.34
N LEU A 14 27.30 15.72 -15.69
CA LEU A 14 28.26 14.97 -14.88
C LEU A 14 27.58 14.25 -13.70
N VAL A 15 26.64 14.93 -13.03
CA VAL A 15 25.83 14.34 -11.95
C VAL A 15 24.94 13.21 -12.50
N ALA A 16 24.37 13.35 -13.69
CA ALA A 16 23.60 12.29 -14.33
C ALA A 16 24.45 11.05 -14.64
N LEU A 17 25.70 11.23 -15.11
CA LEU A 17 26.63 10.12 -15.32
C LEU A 17 26.97 9.39 -14.01
N ILE A 18 27.16 10.12 -12.91
CA ILE A 18 27.41 9.54 -11.58
C ILE A 18 26.17 8.81 -11.07
N ASN A 19 24.97 9.38 -11.21
CA ASN A 19 23.72 8.76 -10.76
C ASN A 19 23.42 7.44 -11.49
N ARG A 20 23.80 7.31 -12.77
CA ARG A 20 23.68 6.05 -13.53
C ARG A 20 24.56 4.93 -12.97
N GLN A 21 25.62 5.27 -12.24
CA GLN A 21 26.59 4.32 -11.67
C GLN A 21 26.84 4.64 -10.20
N LEU A 22 25.76 4.93 -9.45
CA LEU A 22 25.85 5.46 -8.08
C LEU A 22 26.53 4.49 -7.10
N ASN A 23 26.50 3.19 -7.39
CA ASN A 23 27.21 2.16 -6.64
C ASN A 23 28.74 2.29 -6.71
N LYS A 24 29.27 3.03 -7.69
CA LYS A 24 30.70 3.32 -7.86
C LYS A 24 31.13 4.63 -7.19
N TRP A 25 30.19 5.38 -6.62
CA TRP A 25 30.45 6.67 -6.02
C TRP A 25 30.94 6.51 -4.56
N PRO A 26 32.09 7.08 -4.18
CA PRO A 26 32.72 6.82 -2.87
C PRO A 26 32.11 7.61 -1.70
N LEU A 27 31.21 8.57 -1.96
CA LEU A 27 30.62 9.41 -0.92
C LEU A 27 29.14 9.11 -0.70
N PRO A 28 28.59 9.36 0.51
CA PRO A 28 27.16 9.24 0.78
C PRO A 28 26.32 10.09 -0.18
N ARG A 29 25.15 9.58 -0.60
CA ARG A 29 24.28 10.15 -1.66
C ARG A 29 23.99 11.64 -1.50
N GLY A 30 23.81 12.12 -0.26
CA GLY A 30 23.51 13.53 0.05
C GLY A 30 24.67 14.52 -0.16
N LYS A 31 25.89 14.07 -0.52
CA LYS A 31 27.04 14.97 -0.73
C LYS A 31 27.25 15.37 -2.19
N LEU A 32 26.58 14.74 -3.15
CA LEU A 32 26.83 14.98 -4.58
C LEU A 32 26.56 16.43 -5.01
N SER A 33 25.54 17.08 -4.42
CA SER A 33 25.20 18.49 -4.67
C SER A 33 26.25 19.47 -4.16
N LYS A 34 27.14 19.05 -3.26
CA LYS A 34 28.18 19.89 -2.64
C LYS A 34 29.56 19.73 -3.28
N VAL A 35 29.76 18.70 -4.10
CA VAL A 35 31.05 18.44 -4.78
C VAL A 35 31.23 19.43 -5.92
N ASN A 36 32.39 20.09 -6.02
CA ASN A 36 32.62 21.07 -7.09
C ASN A 36 32.84 20.40 -8.47
N MET A 37 32.74 21.15 -9.57
CA MET A 37 32.86 20.59 -10.93
C MET A 37 34.21 19.88 -11.19
N PRO A 38 35.37 20.46 -10.80
CA PRO A 38 36.66 19.79 -10.92
C PRO A 38 36.72 18.44 -10.20
N GLU A 39 36.18 18.36 -8.99
CA GLU A 39 36.16 17.14 -8.19
C GLU A 39 35.23 16.07 -8.78
N LEU A 40 34.07 16.46 -9.34
CA LEU A 40 33.19 15.54 -10.07
C LEU A 40 33.93 14.90 -11.27
N ARG A 41 34.69 15.70 -12.04
CA ARG A 41 35.48 15.21 -13.17
C ARG A 41 36.61 14.30 -12.71
N ALA A 42 37.36 14.70 -11.68
CA ALA A 42 38.45 13.90 -11.14
C ALA A 42 37.97 12.52 -10.68
N LYS A 43 36.81 12.44 -10.01
CA LYS A 43 36.22 11.18 -9.56
C LYS A 43 35.69 10.31 -10.71
N LEU A 44 35.12 10.90 -11.77
CA LEU A 44 34.70 10.16 -12.97
C LEU A 44 35.87 9.61 -13.79
N LEU A 45 37.05 10.23 -13.68
CA LEU A 45 38.28 9.80 -14.34
C LEU A 45 39.11 8.82 -13.50
N ASP A 46 38.82 8.67 -12.21
CA ASP A 46 39.56 7.80 -11.30
C ASP A 46 39.36 6.31 -11.67
N PRO A 47 40.41 5.61 -12.14
CA PRO A 47 40.30 4.21 -12.53
C PRO A 47 39.94 3.30 -11.35
N ALA A 48 40.29 3.69 -10.12
CA ALA A 48 40.01 2.89 -8.92
C ALA A 48 38.51 2.82 -8.58
N LEU A 49 37.73 3.80 -9.03
CA LEU A 49 36.27 3.83 -8.84
C LEU A 49 35.52 3.06 -9.94
N GLY A 50 36.20 2.72 -11.05
CA GLY A 50 35.67 1.82 -12.07
C GLY A 50 34.52 2.39 -12.92
N PHE A 51 34.38 3.72 -13.04
CA PHE A 51 33.34 4.34 -13.88
C PHE A 51 33.52 4.00 -15.37
N THR A 52 32.53 3.34 -15.95
CA THR A 52 32.56 2.87 -17.35
C THR A 52 31.76 3.80 -18.26
N THR A 53 32.26 4.05 -19.47
CA THR A 53 31.47 4.68 -20.54
C THR A 53 30.40 3.70 -20.99
N THR A 54 29.21 3.77 -20.39
CA THR A 54 28.06 3.03 -20.91
C THR A 54 27.70 3.66 -22.26
N ASN A 55 27.95 2.95 -23.36
CA ASN A 55 27.62 3.34 -24.74
C ASN A 55 26.09 3.40 -24.99
N THR A 56 25.34 4.02 -24.08
CA THR A 56 23.92 4.31 -24.26
C THR A 56 23.83 5.76 -24.73
N PRO A 57 23.45 6.03 -26.00
CA PRO A 57 23.41 7.38 -26.53
C PRO A 57 22.53 8.27 -25.64
N LEU A 58 23.01 9.45 -25.27
CA LEU A 58 22.17 10.46 -24.63
C LEU A 58 21.11 10.93 -25.64
N PRO A 59 19.84 11.13 -25.23
CA PRO A 59 18.85 11.75 -26.07
C PRO A 59 19.16 13.25 -26.14
N GLY A 60 19.71 13.71 -27.26
CA GLY A 60 19.89 15.15 -27.51
C GLY A 60 21.17 15.54 -28.25
N ALA A 61 21.41 14.99 -29.44
CA ALA A 61 22.29 15.61 -30.41
C ALA A 61 21.68 15.44 -31.80
N SER A 62 21.04 16.50 -32.30
CA SER A 62 20.55 16.58 -33.67
C SER A 62 21.73 16.54 -34.64
N HIS A 63 21.89 15.42 -35.35
CA HIS A 63 22.64 15.39 -36.59
C HIS A 63 21.68 15.07 -37.74
N ASN A 64 21.34 16.12 -38.49
CA ASN A 64 20.87 16.02 -39.86
C ASN A 64 21.99 15.46 -40.73
N THR A 65 21.87 14.24 -41.24
CA THR A 65 22.23 13.91 -42.63
C THR A 65 21.70 12.54 -43.03
N ALA A 66 21.04 12.50 -44.19
CA ALA A 66 20.73 11.32 -45.00
C ALA A 66 20.98 11.73 -46.47
N PRO A 67 21.00 10.83 -47.48
CA PRO A 67 21.36 9.40 -47.52
C PRO A 67 22.31 9.04 -48.70
N ALA A 68 22.81 7.80 -48.75
CA ALA A 68 23.23 7.09 -49.98
C ALA A 68 23.22 5.58 -49.67
N VAL A 69 22.25 4.77 -50.14
CA VAL A 69 22.12 4.10 -51.46
C VAL A 69 23.30 3.18 -51.83
N ALA A 70 23.07 1.86 -51.67
CA ALA A 70 23.38 0.75 -52.61
C ALA A 70 22.84 -0.55 -51.96
N THR A 71 21.84 -1.28 -52.49
CA THR A 71 21.89 -2.22 -53.65
C THR A 71 22.90 -3.35 -53.37
N GLN A 72 22.61 -4.67 -53.31
CA GLN A 72 21.44 -5.55 -53.54
C GLN A 72 21.83 -7.00 -53.10
N PRO A 73 21.24 -8.13 -53.56
CA PRO A 73 20.73 -9.22 -52.73
C PRO A 73 21.55 -10.54 -52.83
N GLY A 74 21.13 -11.58 -52.09
CA GLY A 74 21.65 -12.94 -52.26
C GLY A 74 20.77 -13.98 -51.61
N ASP A 75 19.97 -14.65 -52.45
CA ASP A 75 19.29 -15.91 -52.18
C ASP A 75 20.29 -17.04 -51.87
N ALA A 76 19.95 -17.91 -50.93
CA ALA A 76 20.31 -19.33 -50.97
C ALA A 76 19.41 -20.12 -49.99
N GLU A 77 18.47 -20.85 -50.57
CA GLU A 77 17.92 -22.08 -50.01
C GLU A 77 19.05 -23.07 -49.67
N VAL A 78 18.79 -24.02 -48.77
CA VAL A 78 18.96 -25.49 -48.99
C VAL A 78 19.04 -26.25 -47.65
N ASP A 79 18.16 -27.24 -47.56
CA ASP A 79 18.19 -28.55 -46.88
C ASP A 79 18.10 -28.72 -45.34
N LEU A 80 16.89 -29.14 -44.95
CA LEU A 80 16.59 -30.46 -44.38
C LEU A 80 17.79 -31.42 -44.18
N ASN A 81 18.07 -31.77 -42.92
CA ASN A 81 18.40 -33.18 -42.65
C ASN A 81 17.95 -33.60 -41.25
N SER A 82 17.02 -34.55 -41.23
CA SER A 82 16.67 -35.35 -40.07
C SER A 82 17.58 -36.58 -40.05
N ASN A 83 18.20 -36.92 -38.92
CA ASN A 83 18.36 -38.33 -38.58
C ASN A 83 18.43 -38.54 -37.06
N PRO A 84 17.76 -39.58 -36.51
CA PRO A 84 17.75 -39.91 -35.10
C PRO A 84 18.74 -41.05 -34.77
N GLY A 85 19.07 -41.15 -33.49
CA GLY A 85 19.54 -42.40 -32.87
C GLY A 85 21.03 -42.45 -32.58
N GLN A 86 21.37 -42.35 -31.30
CA GLN A 86 21.91 -43.51 -30.57
C GLN A 86 21.90 -43.27 -29.06
N PRO A 87 21.65 -44.32 -28.25
CA PRO A 87 21.64 -44.25 -26.80
C PRO A 87 23.08 -44.39 -26.28
N MET A 88 23.44 -43.56 -25.30
CA MET A 88 24.64 -43.77 -24.50
C MET A 88 24.19 -44.17 -23.10
N ASP A 89 24.46 -45.43 -22.80
CA ASP A 89 24.49 -45.99 -21.46
C ASP A 89 25.37 -45.12 -20.55
N VAL A 90 24.82 -44.67 -19.43
CA VAL A 90 25.59 -44.13 -18.30
C VAL A 90 25.13 -44.86 -17.05
N GLU A 91 25.85 -45.95 -16.79
CA GLU A 91 26.40 -46.39 -15.51
C GLU A 91 25.69 -45.87 -14.24
N LEU A 92 24.98 -46.81 -13.58
CA LEU A 92 24.55 -46.73 -12.20
C LEU A 92 25.76 -46.47 -11.28
N ASN A 93 25.88 -45.26 -10.75
CA ASN A 93 26.58 -45.03 -9.49
C ASN A 93 25.53 -44.98 -8.37
N ALA A 94 25.45 -46.09 -7.63
CA ALA A 94 24.78 -46.18 -6.36
C ALA A 94 25.56 -45.36 -5.32
N ALA A 95 25.25 -44.07 -5.23
CA ALA A 95 25.56 -43.27 -4.05
C ALA A 95 24.32 -43.30 -3.15
N GLU A 96 24.49 -43.84 -1.96
CA GLU A 96 23.51 -43.92 -0.88
C GLU A 96 22.83 -42.55 -0.68
N GLY A 97 21.62 -42.43 -1.22
CA GLY A 97 20.72 -41.35 -0.92
C GLY A 97 20.35 -41.47 0.55
N LYS A 98 21.02 -40.67 1.39
CA LYS A 98 20.55 -40.25 2.70
C LYS A 98 19.15 -39.68 2.50
N GLY A 99 18.14 -40.54 2.65
CA GLY A 99 16.78 -40.11 2.88
C GLY A 99 16.82 -39.29 4.15
N THR A 100 16.84 -37.97 4.03
CA THR A 100 16.28 -37.10 5.06
C THR A 100 14.80 -37.41 5.05
N SER A 101 14.43 -38.47 5.76
CA SER A 101 13.11 -38.57 6.33
C SER A 101 12.88 -37.24 7.01
N HIS A 102 11.97 -36.43 6.46
CA HIS A 102 11.31 -35.37 7.20
C HIS A 102 10.70 -36.06 8.40
N GLU A 103 11.52 -36.17 9.44
CA GLU A 103 11.12 -36.56 10.78
C GLU A 103 10.00 -35.59 11.09
N LEU A 104 8.78 -36.12 11.10
CA LEU A 104 7.55 -35.42 11.47
C LEU A 104 7.80 -34.88 12.87
N ARG A 105 8.40 -33.68 12.92
CA ARG A 105 8.73 -32.98 14.16
C ARG A 105 7.39 -32.85 14.85
N ALA A 106 7.23 -33.60 15.95
CA ALA A 106 5.99 -33.62 16.71
C ALA A 106 5.60 -32.16 16.97
N ALA A 107 4.43 -31.75 16.45
CA ALA A 107 3.99 -30.37 16.52
C ALA A 107 4.02 -29.92 17.98
N SER A 108 4.87 -28.95 18.30
CA SER A 108 5.05 -28.54 19.69
C SER A 108 3.80 -27.80 20.15
N VAL A 109 3.11 -28.30 21.16
CA VAL A 109 1.98 -27.60 21.79
C VAL A 109 2.52 -26.40 22.57
N LYS A 110 2.01 -25.21 22.28
CA LYS A 110 2.38 -23.96 22.95
C LYS A 110 1.16 -23.29 23.56
N GLU A 111 1.34 -22.63 24.70
CA GLU A 111 0.32 -21.80 25.32
C GLU A 111 0.41 -20.37 24.76
N ILE A 112 -0.72 -19.85 24.28
CA ILE A 112 -0.85 -18.46 23.81
C ILE A 112 -1.90 -17.71 24.62
N GLN A 113 -1.70 -16.40 24.73
CA GLN A 113 -2.64 -15.47 25.35
C GLN A 113 -3.41 -14.72 24.26
N LEU A 114 -4.72 -14.92 24.23
CA LEU A 114 -5.66 -14.21 23.38
C LEU A 114 -6.18 -12.97 24.10
N LEU A 115 -6.02 -11.81 23.48
CA LEU A 115 -6.63 -10.55 23.90
C LEU A 115 -7.79 -10.28 22.94
N ILE A 116 -9.01 -10.31 23.44
CA ILE A 116 -10.20 -10.30 22.60
C ILE A 116 -10.90 -8.96 22.79
N ASP A 117 -10.87 -8.13 21.76
CA ASP A 117 -11.61 -6.88 21.67
C ASP A 117 -12.92 -7.16 20.90
N ASP A 118 -14.01 -7.42 21.61
CA ASP A 118 -15.32 -7.60 20.99
C ASP A 118 -15.98 -6.24 20.78
N LEU A 119 -15.99 -5.77 19.52
CA LEU A 119 -16.52 -4.46 19.12
C LEU A 119 -18.00 -4.55 18.72
N ARG A 120 -18.69 -5.66 19.02
CA ARG A 120 -20.12 -5.79 18.77
C ARG A 120 -20.91 -5.01 19.83
N PRO A 121 -22.01 -4.31 19.45
CA PRO A 121 -22.75 -3.42 20.36
C PRO A 121 -23.27 -4.07 21.65
N MET A 122 -23.51 -5.39 21.61
CA MET A 122 -24.10 -6.14 22.72
C MET A 122 -23.06 -6.60 23.74
N ASN A 123 -21.78 -6.69 23.36
CA ASN A 123 -20.76 -7.43 24.10
C ASN A 123 -19.42 -6.69 24.10
N ALA A 124 -19.42 -5.36 24.23
CA ALA A 124 -18.19 -4.57 24.33
C ALA A 124 -17.40 -4.91 25.61
N ILE A 125 -16.70 -6.04 25.57
CA ILE A 125 -15.97 -6.64 26.67
C ILE A 125 -14.60 -7.04 26.13
N ASN A 126 -13.58 -6.46 26.72
CA ASN A 126 -12.21 -6.93 26.51
C ASN A 126 -12.00 -8.14 27.40
N THR A 127 -11.84 -9.32 26.80
CA THR A 127 -11.58 -10.56 27.53
C THR A 127 -10.18 -11.07 27.26
N PHE A 128 -9.59 -11.71 28.27
CA PHE A 128 -8.28 -12.33 28.18
C PHE A 128 -8.44 -13.83 28.37
N GLN A 129 -7.92 -14.62 27.43
CA GLN A 129 -8.01 -16.06 27.48
C GLN A 129 -6.67 -16.70 27.17
N ARG A 130 -6.28 -17.73 27.94
CA ARG A 130 -5.15 -18.59 27.60
C ARG A 130 -5.65 -19.86 26.94
N VAL A 131 -5.04 -20.24 25.83
CA VAL A 131 -5.36 -21.47 25.09
C VAL A 131 -4.07 -22.18 24.70
N LYS A 132 -4.15 -23.50 24.53
CA LYS A 132 -3.04 -24.31 24.02
C LYS A 132 -3.32 -24.68 22.58
N VAL A 133 -2.35 -24.44 21.70
CA VAL A 133 -2.45 -24.73 20.26
C VAL A 133 -1.15 -25.34 19.74
N HIS A 134 -1.21 -26.09 18.66
CA HIS A 134 -0.03 -26.68 18.03
C HIS A 134 0.70 -25.65 17.16
N ALA A 135 2.01 -25.58 17.32
CA ALA A 135 2.87 -24.87 16.38
C ALA A 135 2.99 -25.68 15.09
N ILE A 136 2.70 -25.04 13.96
CA ILE A 136 2.85 -25.65 12.62
C ILE A 136 4.33 -25.59 12.23
N ASP A 137 4.86 -24.38 12.10
CA ASP A 137 6.25 -24.11 11.73
C ASP A 137 6.60 -22.63 12.04
N SER A 138 7.78 -22.19 11.60
CA SER A 138 8.22 -20.78 11.63
C SER A 138 8.61 -20.29 10.23
N GLU A 139 8.05 -20.87 9.17
CA GLU A 139 8.38 -20.46 7.81
C GLU A 139 7.77 -19.08 7.52
N SER A 140 8.53 -18.22 6.85
CA SER A 140 8.12 -16.84 6.50
C SER A 140 7.74 -15.97 7.71
N CYS A 141 8.26 -16.30 8.89
CA CYS A 141 8.03 -15.56 10.14
C CYS A 141 9.33 -14.89 10.59
N GLU A 142 9.23 -13.81 11.39
CA GLU A 142 10.42 -13.21 12.01
C GLU A 142 11.01 -14.10 13.11
N GLU A 143 12.22 -13.75 13.59
CA GLU A 143 12.89 -14.54 14.63
C GLU A 143 12.06 -14.64 15.92
N GLY A 144 11.63 -15.85 16.25
CA GLY A 144 10.82 -16.17 17.43
C GLY A 144 9.31 -16.15 17.20
N GLU A 145 8.86 -15.76 16.01
CA GLU A 145 7.49 -15.93 15.56
C GLU A 145 7.24 -17.35 15.03
N TRP A 146 5.98 -17.76 15.01
CA TRP A 146 5.59 -19.10 14.54
C TRP A 146 4.14 -19.10 14.06
N ARG A 147 3.78 -20.04 13.19
CA ARG A 147 2.42 -20.16 12.64
C ARG A 147 1.59 -21.15 13.42
N ALA A 148 0.32 -20.81 13.65
CA ALA A 148 -0.68 -21.67 14.29
C ALA A 148 -1.93 -21.74 13.41
N ASN A 149 -2.66 -22.86 13.49
CA ASN A 149 -3.87 -23.03 12.70
C ASN A 149 -5.00 -22.12 13.23
N ALA A 150 -5.57 -21.29 12.36
CA ALA A 150 -6.62 -20.34 12.71
C ALA A 150 -7.87 -21.05 13.27
N ARG A 151 -8.24 -22.20 12.69
CA ARG A 151 -9.36 -23.02 13.15
C ARG A 151 -9.08 -23.59 14.54
N GLU A 152 -7.88 -24.08 14.79
CA GLU A 152 -7.49 -24.60 16.11
C GLU A 152 -7.58 -23.52 17.18
N ILE A 153 -7.11 -22.30 16.90
CA ILE A 153 -7.22 -21.17 17.82
C ILE A 153 -8.68 -20.87 18.15
N ILE A 154 -9.56 -20.79 17.15
CA ILE A 154 -10.98 -20.53 17.37
C ILE A 154 -11.66 -21.69 18.10
N SER A 155 -11.35 -22.95 17.78
CA SER A 155 -11.86 -24.11 18.51
C SER A 155 -11.43 -24.10 19.97
N ALA A 156 -10.15 -23.81 20.25
CA ALA A 156 -9.65 -23.73 21.61
C ALA A 156 -10.28 -22.57 22.39
N LEU A 157 -10.54 -21.43 21.72
CA LEU A 157 -11.28 -20.31 22.29
C LEU A 157 -12.74 -20.68 22.60
N GLN A 158 -13.43 -21.35 21.69
CA GLN A 158 -14.83 -21.76 21.86
C GLN A 158 -15.02 -22.80 22.97
N ASN A 159 -13.99 -23.61 23.24
CA ASN A 159 -13.93 -24.58 24.34
C ASN A 159 -13.47 -23.97 25.68
N SER A 160 -13.18 -22.67 25.71
CA SER A 160 -12.71 -21.96 26.90
C SER A 160 -13.83 -21.11 27.55
N ASN A 161 -13.52 -20.51 28.70
CA ASN A 161 -14.42 -19.56 29.35
C ASN A 161 -14.60 -18.26 28.54
N GLY A 162 -13.71 -17.96 27.60
CA GLY A 162 -13.77 -16.82 26.67
C GLY A 162 -14.61 -17.07 25.41
N ARG A 163 -15.51 -18.07 25.42
CA ARG A 163 -16.31 -18.45 24.26
C ARG A 163 -17.05 -17.25 23.66
N LEU A 164 -16.88 -17.03 22.36
CA LEU A 164 -17.61 -16.01 21.62
C LEU A 164 -18.99 -16.53 21.20
N SER A 165 -20.04 -15.83 21.61
CA SER A 165 -21.43 -16.11 21.21
C SER A 165 -21.91 -15.18 20.11
N GLY A 166 -22.82 -15.66 19.26
CA GLY A 166 -23.47 -14.88 18.20
C GLY A 166 -22.63 -14.69 16.94
N SER A 167 -23.23 -14.07 15.91
CA SER A 167 -22.57 -13.84 14.62
C SER A 167 -21.56 -12.68 14.68
N GLY A 168 -20.50 -12.77 13.88
CA GLY A 168 -19.46 -11.74 13.80
C GLY A 168 -18.34 -12.10 12.84
N ARG A 169 -17.47 -11.13 12.53
CA ARG A 169 -16.21 -11.38 11.82
C ARG A 169 -15.07 -11.28 12.83
N ILE A 170 -14.19 -12.26 12.83
CA ILE A 170 -13.00 -12.27 13.69
C ILE A 170 -11.79 -12.00 12.82
N GLY A 171 -10.94 -11.08 13.28
CA GLY A 171 -9.70 -10.78 12.62
C GLY A 171 -8.59 -10.43 13.61
N VAL A 172 -7.40 -10.26 13.06
CA VAL A 172 -6.22 -9.79 13.79
C VAL A 172 -5.87 -8.39 13.29
N PRO A 173 -5.52 -7.43 14.16
CA PRO A 173 -4.97 -6.16 13.71
C PRO A 173 -3.71 -6.40 12.89
N ALA A 174 -3.56 -5.72 11.75
CA ALA A 174 -2.35 -5.85 10.95
C ALA A 174 -1.13 -5.33 11.76
N PRO A 175 0.01 -6.04 11.76
CA PRO A 175 1.19 -5.65 12.55
C PRO A 175 1.63 -4.20 12.31
N PHE A 176 1.52 -3.74 11.06
CA PHE A 176 1.97 -2.42 10.63
C PHE A 176 0.87 -1.34 10.65
N ASN A 177 -0.40 -1.74 10.83
CA ASN A 177 -1.53 -0.82 10.91
C ASN A 177 -2.59 -1.35 11.90
N PRO A 178 -2.49 -0.98 13.19
CA PRO A 178 -3.43 -1.41 14.23
C PRO A 178 -4.88 -0.95 14.00
N SER A 179 -5.11 0.04 13.12
CA SER A 179 -6.45 0.47 12.74
C SER A 179 -7.08 -0.46 11.69
N TYR A 180 -6.26 -1.19 10.92
CA TYR A 180 -6.74 -2.19 9.97
C TYR A 180 -6.82 -3.56 10.63
N THR A 181 -7.92 -4.28 10.39
CA THR A 181 -8.16 -5.63 10.92
C THR A 181 -8.26 -6.59 9.75
N GLU A 182 -7.37 -7.57 9.70
CA GLU A 182 -7.40 -8.66 8.73
C GLU A 182 -8.31 -9.76 9.25
N TYR A 183 -9.51 -9.84 8.68
CA TYR A 183 -10.51 -10.83 9.06
C TYR A 183 -10.18 -12.18 8.45
N PHE A 184 -10.07 -13.20 9.30
CA PHE A 184 -9.75 -14.54 8.86
C PHE A 184 -10.90 -15.53 8.99
N VAL A 185 -11.96 -15.19 9.73
CA VAL A 185 -13.16 -16.04 9.83
C VAL A 185 -14.42 -15.22 10.02
N GLN A 186 -15.51 -15.72 9.44
CA GLN A 186 -16.84 -15.18 9.62
C GLN A 186 -17.67 -16.20 10.41
N MET A 187 -18.00 -15.88 11.67
CA MET A 187 -18.84 -16.70 12.52
C MET A 187 -20.32 -16.40 12.29
N VAL A 188 -21.11 -17.45 12.06
CA VAL A 188 -22.57 -17.41 12.03
C VAL A 188 -23.09 -18.15 13.26
N ALA A 189 -24.02 -17.55 14.01
CA ALA A 189 -24.47 -18.08 15.31
C ALA A 189 -25.01 -19.52 15.28
N THR A 190 -25.53 -19.95 14.13
CA THR A 190 -26.14 -21.27 13.92
C THR A 190 -25.18 -22.31 13.34
N GLU A 191 -24.01 -21.89 12.86
CA GLU A 191 -23.08 -22.78 12.16
C GLU A 191 -22.05 -23.37 13.12
N PRO A 192 -21.77 -24.69 13.02
CA PRO A 192 -20.70 -25.31 13.78
C PRO A 192 -19.33 -24.83 13.28
N ILE A 193 -18.30 -24.90 14.13
CA ILE A 193 -16.94 -24.42 13.81
C ILE A 193 -16.39 -25.16 12.58
N GLU A 194 -16.76 -26.43 12.43
CA GLU A 194 -16.41 -27.30 11.30
C GLU A 194 -16.84 -26.71 9.95
N ALA A 195 -17.99 -26.02 9.91
CA ALA A 195 -18.52 -25.42 8.68
C ALA A 195 -17.90 -24.05 8.32
N LEU A 196 -17.17 -23.43 9.25
CA LEU A 196 -16.59 -22.11 9.01
C LEU A 196 -15.42 -22.17 8.02
N VAL A 197 -15.32 -21.14 7.18
CA VAL A 197 -14.22 -20.93 6.22
C VAL A 197 -13.19 -19.99 6.85
N PHE A 198 -11.90 -20.38 6.77
CA PHE A 198 -10.78 -19.66 7.36
C PHE A 198 -9.81 -19.17 6.27
N GLU A 199 -9.63 -17.86 6.14
CA GLU A 199 -8.76 -17.23 5.15
C GLU A 199 -8.06 -15.98 5.72
N PRO A 200 -6.77 -16.04 6.10
CA PRO A 200 -5.86 -17.19 5.95
C PRO A 200 -6.16 -18.35 6.92
N GLN A 201 -5.72 -19.56 6.56
CA GLN A 201 -5.86 -20.77 7.40
C GLN A 201 -4.86 -20.80 8.57
N CYS A 202 -3.76 -20.07 8.45
CA CYS A 202 -2.71 -19.98 9.47
C CYS A 202 -2.56 -18.53 9.92
N LEU A 203 -2.39 -18.33 11.22
CA LEU A 203 -2.08 -17.04 11.82
C LEU A 203 -0.65 -17.02 12.33
N ILE A 204 0.03 -15.89 12.15
CA ILE A 204 1.35 -15.66 12.73
C ILE A 204 1.16 -15.31 14.20
N ILE A 205 1.81 -16.08 15.07
CA ILE A 205 1.86 -15.85 16.51
C ILE A 205 3.14 -15.09 16.83
N PRO A 206 3.03 -13.88 17.41
CA PRO A 206 4.21 -13.10 17.78
C PRO A 206 5.08 -13.83 18.82
N ARG A 207 6.37 -13.47 18.89
CA ARG A 207 7.31 -13.99 19.90
C ARG A 207 6.82 -13.85 21.35
N SER A 208 5.96 -12.87 21.62
CA SER A 208 5.34 -12.67 22.94
C SER A 208 4.29 -13.71 23.30
N ASN A 209 3.89 -14.59 22.36
CA ASN A 209 2.74 -15.50 22.45
C ASN A 209 1.44 -14.78 22.80
N ARG A 210 1.31 -13.50 22.41
CA ARG A 210 0.10 -12.69 22.60
C ARG A 210 -0.53 -12.38 21.26
N LEU A 211 -1.77 -12.79 21.07
CA LEU A 211 -2.53 -12.57 19.84
C LEU A 211 -3.75 -11.71 20.16
N ASN A 212 -3.88 -10.57 19.47
CA ASN A 212 -5.03 -9.68 19.58
C ASN A 212 -6.09 -10.09 18.56
N LEU A 213 -7.26 -10.50 19.03
CA LEU A 213 -8.42 -10.81 18.21
C LEU A 213 -9.42 -9.67 18.30
N ARG A 214 -9.89 -9.19 17.14
CA ARG A 214 -10.98 -8.22 17.06
C ARG A 214 -12.22 -8.87 16.50
N VAL A 215 -13.33 -8.75 17.22
CA VAL A 215 -14.63 -9.26 16.80
C VAL A 215 -15.49 -8.09 16.36
N HIS A 216 -15.88 -8.07 15.09
CA HIS A 216 -16.76 -7.04 14.55
C HIS A 216 -18.14 -7.60 14.22
N ARG A 217 -19.13 -6.72 14.21
CA ARG A 217 -20.49 -7.06 13.77
C ARG A 217 -20.45 -7.51 12.32
N MET A 218 -21.09 -8.63 12.01
CA MET A 218 -21.36 -9.01 10.63
C MET A 218 -22.36 -8.00 10.07
N ASN A 219 -21.94 -7.16 9.12
CA ASN A 219 -22.84 -6.23 8.44
C ASN A 219 -23.85 -7.06 7.65
N SER A 220 -25.02 -7.29 8.25
CA SER A 220 -26.12 -8.04 7.65
C SER A 220 -26.74 -7.23 6.53
N GLY A 221 -26.14 -7.25 5.34
CA GLY A 221 -26.75 -6.86 4.05
C GLY A 221 -27.23 -5.42 3.86
N ASN A 222 -27.36 -4.62 4.91
CA ASN A 222 -27.70 -3.21 4.90
C ASN A 222 -26.59 -2.50 5.67
N GLU A 223 -25.61 -1.93 4.96
CA GLU A 223 -24.48 -1.17 5.51
C GLU A 223 -24.94 -0.21 6.63
N PRO A 224 -24.38 -0.28 7.87
CA PRO A 224 -24.56 0.78 8.84
C PRO A 224 -23.22 1.45 9.21
N LYS A 225 -23.23 2.79 9.02
CA LYS A 225 -22.59 3.88 9.78
C LYS A 225 -21.44 3.50 10.74
N GLU A 226 -20.27 4.12 10.51
CA GLU A 226 -19.23 4.30 11.53
C GLU A 226 -19.80 4.96 12.80
N PRO A 227 -19.35 4.56 14.00
CA PRO A 227 -19.70 5.26 15.23
C PRO A 227 -18.94 6.59 15.30
N GLU A 228 -19.67 7.66 15.57
CA GLU A 228 -19.09 8.94 15.96
C GLU A 228 -18.22 8.73 17.22
N ILE A 229 -16.97 9.15 17.14
CA ILE A 229 -16.08 9.24 18.29
C ILE A 229 -16.60 10.39 19.17
N GLU A 230 -17.47 10.08 20.11
CA GLU A 230 -17.69 10.94 21.27
C GLU A 230 -16.44 10.87 22.14
N SER A 231 -15.56 11.85 21.93
CA SER A 231 -14.49 12.18 22.86
C SER A 231 -15.09 12.82 24.12
N GLY A 232 -15.73 12.01 24.96
CA GLY A 232 -16.30 12.40 26.25
C GLY A 232 -15.34 12.09 27.39
N PHE A 233 -14.49 13.05 27.72
CA PHE A 233 -13.62 13.03 28.90
C PHE A 233 -14.50 13.20 30.15
N LEU A 234 -14.83 12.10 30.85
CA LEU A 234 -15.48 12.17 32.16
C LEU A 234 -14.44 12.45 33.24
N ILE A 235 -14.23 13.73 33.55
CA ILE A 235 -13.81 14.15 34.89
C ILE A 235 -15.04 14.77 35.55
N GLY A 236 -15.52 14.09 36.60
CA GLY A 236 -16.62 14.58 37.42
C GLY A 236 -16.28 15.90 38.07
N ARG A 237 -17.24 16.84 38.04
CA ARG A 237 -17.37 17.90 39.03
C ARG A 237 -18.81 18.38 39.14
N THR A 238 -19.25 18.38 40.39
CA THR A 238 -20.47 18.90 41.00
C THR A 238 -21.06 20.17 40.35
N SER A 239 -22.32 20.04 39.93
CA SER A 239 -23.47 20.92 40.20
C SER A 239 -23.22 22.40 40.53
N MET A 240 -23.64 23.29 39.62
CA MET A 240 -24.34 24.57 39.91
C MET A 240 -25.16 24.98 38.66
N PRO A 241 -26.33 25.63 38.81
CA PRO A 241 -27.21 25.98 37.69
C PRO A 241 -26.81 27.31 37.03
N ALA A 242 -26.76 27.33 35.70
CA ALA A 242 -26.52 28.54 34.90
C ALA A 242 -27.78 28.91 34.07
N PRO A 243 -27.98 30.20 33.74
CA PRO A 243 -29.26 30.79 33.30
C PRO A 243 -29.58 30.52 31.81
N PRO A 244 -30.81 30.81 31.32
CA PRO A 244 -31.24 30.37 30.00
C PRO A 244 -30.55 31.15 28.89
N VAL A 245 -29.76 30.46 28.07
CA VAL A 245 -29.12 31.02 26.88
C VAL A 245 -30.02 30.76 25.66
N ALA A 246 -30.23 31.83 24.90
CA ALA A 246 -31.10 31.93 23.74
C ALA A 246 -30.89 30.83 22.69
N SER A 247 -31.99 30.47 22.02
CA SER A 247 -32.06 29.62 20.84
C SER A 247 -31.20 30.17 19.70
N GLY A 248 -29.94 29.74 19.66
CA GLY A 248 -29.11 29.80 18.47
C GLY A 248 -29.44 28.63 17.56
N SER A 249 -30.00 28.93 16.40
CA SER A 249 -30.20 28.02 15.26
C SER A 249 -28.94 27.18 15.01
N GLY A 250 -28.93 25.95 15.52
CA GLY A 250 -27.92 24.96 15.20
C GLY A 250 -28.01 24.62 13.72
N THR A 251 -26.96 24.93 12.98
CA THR A 251 -26.73 24.46 11.62
C THR A 251 -26.81 22.94 11.62
N ALA A 252 -27.95 22.40 11.18
CA ALA A 252 -28.08 20.98 10.91
C ALA A 252 -26.90 20.58 10.01
N LYS A 253 -26.02 19.71 10.51
CA LYS A 253 -24.98 19.10 9.68
C LYS A 253 -25.72 18.44 8.52
N ASN A 254 -25.56 18.97 7.31
CA ASN A 254 -26.19 18.45 6.09
C ASN A 254 -25.60 17.07 5.77
N THR A 255 -26.10 16.05 6.45
CA THR A 255 -25.82 14.66 6.14
C THR A 255 -26.44 14.38 4.76
N PRO A 256 -25.65 13.91 3.78
CA PRO A 256 -26.17 13.63 2.45
C PRO A 256 -27.23 12.52 2.52
N THR A 257 -28.30 12.69 1.76
CA THR A 257 -29.36 11.68 1.65
C THR A 257 -28.89 10.46 0.87
N GLU A 258 -29.53 9.32 1.08
CA GLU A 258 -29.17 8.08 0.38
C GLU A 258 -29.36 8.19 -1.15
N LEU A 259 -30.39 8.92 -1.60
CA LEU A 259 -30.63 9.22 -3.01
C LEU A 259 -29.48 10.02 -3.63
N GLU A 260 -28.99 11.05 -2.94
CA GLU A 260 -27.85 11.85 -3.39
C GLU A 260 -26.58 11.00 -3.51
N VAL A 261 -26.30 10.15 -2.51
CA VAL A 261 -25.14 9.25 -2.50
C VAL A 261 -25.23 8.22 -3.63
N ASN A 262 -26.39 7.61 -3.84
CA ASN A 262 -26.59 6.61 -4.89
C ASN A 262 -26.46 7.21 -6.30
N TRP A 263 -26.99 8.42 -6.50
CA TRP A 263 -26.79 9.16 -7.75
C TRP A 263 -25.30 9.46 -7.98
N LEU A 264 -24.57 9.90 -6.95
CA LEU A 264 -23.13 10.14 -7.04
C LEU A 264 -22.36 8.86 -7.36
N LYS A 265 -22.65 7.74 -6.69
CA LYS A 265 -22.04 6.44 -6.97
C LYS A 265 -22.21 6.06 -8.45
N ASN A 266 -23.43 6.19 -8.98
CA ASN A 266 -23.73 5.88 -10.38
C ASN A 266 -23.04 6.84 -11.35
N THR A 267 -22.90 8.12 -10.99
CA THR A 267 -22.20 9.13 -11.78
C THR A 267 -20.69 8.88 -11.80
N ILE A 268 -20.11 8.55 -10.64
CA ILE A 268 -18.68 8.25 -10.46
C ILE A 268 -18.31 6.96 -11.21
N LYS A 269 -19.15 5.92 -11.15
CA LYS A 269 -18.96 4.64 -11.87
C LYS A 269 -18.78 4.79 -13.37
N LYS A 270 -19.38 5.82 -13.98
CA LYS A 270 -19.30 6.09 -15.42
C LYS A 270 -18.01 6.81 -15.82
N ARG A 271 -17.16 7.21 -14.87
CA ARG A 271 -15.94 7.97 -15.15
C ARG A 271 -14.82 7.06 -15.66
N PRO A 272 -13.93 7.60 -16.52
CA PRO A 272 -12.68 6.92 -16.82
C PRO A 272 -11.90 6.69 -15.53
N ASP A 273 -11.12 5.61 -15.48
CA ASP A 273 -10.30 5.19 -14.35
C ASP A 273 -11.06 4.75 -13.09
N TYR A 274 -12.40 4.73 -13.09
CA TYR A 274 -13.18 4.20 -11.97
C TYR A 274 -12.85 2.73 -11.68
N ALA A 275 -12.73 1.91 -12.73
CA ALA A 275 -12.39 0.49 -12.57
C ALA A 275 -11.03 0.30 -11.89
N THR A 276 -10.04 1.12 -12.25
CA THR A 276 -8.71 1.12 -11.62
C THR A 276 -8.79 1.59 -10.16
N PHE A 277 -9.53 2.66 -9.90
CA PHE A 277 -9.79 3.16 -8.53
C PHE A 277 -10.44 2.10 -7.65
N GLU A 278 -11.47 1.42 -8.16
CA GLU A 278 -12.19 0.36 -7.47
C GLU A 278 -11.31 -0.88 -7.27
N ALA A 279 -10.52 -1.27 -8.27
CA ALA A 279 -9.58 -2.39 -8.15
C ALA A 279 -8.47 -2.13 -7.13
N ASN A 280 -8.10 -0.87 -6.91
CA ASN A 280 -7.10 -0.44 -5.93
C ASN A 280 -7.70 -0.21 -4.54
N ARG A 281 -9.02 -0.28 -4.44
CA ARG A 281 -9.73 -0.11 -3.18
C ARG A 281 -9.46 -1.31 -2.27
N ASN A 282 -8.99 -1.03 -1.06
CA ASN A 282 -8.59 -2.01 -0.05
C ASN A 282 -7.32 -2.81 -0.36
N LYS A 283 -6.52 -2.38 -1.34
CA LYS A 283 -5.21 -2.98 -1.61
C LYS A 283 -4.08 -2.15 -0.99
N ILE A 284 -2.98 -2.82 -0.72
CA ILE A 284 -1.70 -2.16 -0.50
C ILE A 284 -1.23 -1.63 -1.86
N LEU A 285 -1.19 -0.31 -1.99
CA LEU A 285 -0.83 0.35 -3.25
C LEU A 285 0.65 0.73 -3.26
N GLN A 286 1.30 0.49 -4.41
CA GLN A 286 2.57 1.10 -4.75
C GLN A 286 2.40 2.63 -4.89
N ASN A 287 3.50 3.39 -4.86
CA ASN A 287 3.42 4.85 -4.90
C ASN A 287 2.72 5.35 -6.16
N ILE A 288 3.00 4.76 -7.32
CA ILE A 288 2.36 5.13 -8.58
C ILE A 288 0.84 4.88 -8.57
N ASP A 289 0.40 3.71 -8.09
CA ASP A 289 -1.02 3.36 -7.99
C ASP A 289 -1.75 4.24 -6.97
N ARG A 290 -1.05 4.62 -5.90
CA ARG A 290 -1.57 5.54 -4.89
C ARG A 290 -1.78 6.95 -5.44
N VAL A 291 -0.85 7.44 -6.26
CA VAL A 291 -1.01 8.72 -6.96
C VAL A 291 -2.20 8.67 -7.91
N GLN A 292 -2.37 7.58 -8.66
CA GLN A 292 -3.56 7.39 -9.51
C GLN A 292 -4.85 7.40 -8.69
N TYR A 293 -4.86 6.68 -7.56
CA TYR A 293 -5.99 6.64 -6.63
C TYR A 293 -6.35 8.03 -6.09
N TRP A 294 -5.35 8.82 -5.68
CA TRP A 294 -5.58 10.20 -5.24
C TRP A 294 -6.04 11.12 -6.37
N ARG A 295 -5.46 11.00 -7.58
CA ARG A 295 -5.84 11.79 -8.76
C ARG A 295 -7.29 11.55 -9.16
N PHE A 296 -7.76 10.30 -9.11
CA PHE A 296 -9.16 9.99 -9.37
C PHE A 296 -10.09 10.70 -8.36
N ALA A 297 -9.81 10.55 -7.06
CA ALA A 297 -10.60 11.20 -6.00
C ALA A 297 -10.60 12.74 -6.13
N PHE A 298 -9.45 13.34 -6.42
CA PHE A 298 -9.32 14.77 -6.68
C PHE A 298 -10.11 15.22 -7.92
N ALA A 299 -10.07 14.46 -9.02
CA ALA A 299 -10.83 14.76 -10.23
C ALA A 299 -12.36 14.68 -10.00
N VAL A 300 -12.80 13.76 -9.14
CA VAL A 300 -14.20 13.68 -8.69
C VAL A 300 -14.58 14.92 -7.88
N ASP A 301 -13.79 15.30 -6.87
CA ASP A 301 -14.03 16.53 -6.09
C ASP A 301 -14.05 17.76 -6.99
N LYS A 302 -13.02 17.96 -7.83
CA LYS A 302 -12.90 19.14 -8.70
C LYS A 302 -14.09 19.33 -9.64
N GLN A 303 -14.67 18.24 -10.14
CA GLN A 303 -15.75 18.31 -11.13
C GLN A 303 -17.16 18.30 -10.52
N LEU A 304 -17.36 17.57 -9.41
CA LEU A 304 -18.69 17.42 -8.81
C LEU A 304 -18.91 18.33 -7.61
N HIS A 305 -17.87 18.73 -6.87
CA HIS A 305 -18.07 19.56 -5.69
C HIS A 305 -18.67 20.92 -6.08
N LYS A 306 -19.76 21.30 -5.39
CA LYS A 306 -20.57 22.49 -5.68
C LYS A 306 -21.36 22.45 -7.00
N SER A 307 -21.34 21.35 -7.76
CA SER A 307 -22.27 21.17 -8.86
C SER A 307 -23.69 20.97 -8.33
N SER A 308 -24.70 21.31 -9.13
CA SER A 308 -26.09 21.01 -8.79
C SER A 308 -26.38 19.53 -9.02
N TYR A 309 -27.20 18.94 -8.15
CA TYR A 309 -27.85 17.67 -8.47
C TYR A 309 -28.90 17.86 -9.58
N PRO A 310 -29.32 16.80 -10.27
CA PRO A 310 -30.55 16.83 -11.04
C PRO A 310 -31.73 17.20 -10.15
N SER A 311 -32.70 17.94 -10.70
CA SER A 311 -33.88 18.44 -10.00
C SER A 311 -34.70 17.34 -9.31
N GLU A 312 -34.65 16.12 -9.86
CA GLU A 312 -35.38 14.95 -9.37
C GLU A 312 -34.72 14.34 -8.13
N ILE A 313 -33.43 14.63 -7.90
CA ILE A 313 -32.64 14.07 -6.79
C ILE A 313 -32.60 15.05 -5.63
N SER A 314 -32.21 16.30 -5.88
CA SER A 314 -32.03 17.30 -4.84
C SER A 314 -31.91 18.70 -5.44
N SER A 315 -32.43 19.72 -4.75
CA SER A 315 -32.18 21.12 -5.09
C SER A 315 -30.87 21.66 -4.49
N SER A 316 -30.17 20.85 -3.71
CA SER A 316 -28.92 21.23 -3.05
C SER A 316 -27.73 21.18 -4.01
N LYS A 317 -26.59 21.71 -3.58
CA LYS A 317 -25.31 21.51 -4.26
C LYS A 317 -24.62 20.30 -3.68
N VAL A 318 -23.91 19.55 -4.52
CA VAL A 318 -23.07 18.42 -4.12
C VAL A 318 -22.05 18.88 -3.08
N SER A 319 -22.15 18.31 -1.87
CA SER A 319 -21.25 18.59 -0.76
C SER A 319 -20.05 17.64 -0.77
N LYS A 320 -18.94 18.05 -0.14
CA LYS A 320 -17.78 17.15 0.05
C LYS A 320 -18.13 15.89 0.84
N ALA A 321 -19.04 15.99 1.80
CA ALA A 321 -19.51 14.85 2.58
C ALA A 321 -20.25 13.83 1.69
N ALA A 322 -21.03 14.30 0.70
CA ALA A 322 -21.70 13.43 -0.26
C ALA A 322 -20.70 12.71 -1.17
N ILE A 323 -19.69 13.43 -1.69
CA ILE A 323 -18.62 12.86 -2.52
C ILE A 323 -17.83 11.81 -1.73
N HIS A 324 -17.49 12.14 -0.49
CA HIS A 324 -16.80 11.24 0.44
C HIS A 324 -17.59 9.94 0.67
N ALA A 325 -18.88 10.05 0.99
CA ALA A 325 -19.77 8.90 1.17
C ALA A 325 -19.91 8.07 -0.12
N ALA A 326 -19.96 8.72 -1.28
CA ALA A 326 -20.09 8.03 -2.57
C ALA A 326 -18.82 7.30 -2.99
N LEU A 327 -17.64 7.87 -2.76
CA LEU A 327 -16.34 7.22 -3.00
C LEU A 327 -16.05 6.11 -1.98
N GLN A 328 -16.78 6.08 -0.86
CA GLN A 328 -16.60 5.13 0.24
C GLN A 328 -15.13 5.06 0.72
N MET A 329 -14.50 6.23 0.84
CA MET A 329 -13.15 6.40 1.37
C MET A 329 -13.20 6.63 2.89
N GLN A 330 -12.08 6.49 3.59
CA GLN A 330 -11.98 6.89 5.01
C GLN A 330 -12.19 8.40 5.18
N THR A 331 -12.68 8.84 6.34
CA THR A 331 -13.17 10.21 6.63
C THR A 331 -12.19 11.33 6.25
N THR A 332 -10.89 11.11 6.38
CA THR A 332 -9.86 12.09 6.00
C THR A 332 -9.28 11.87 4.60
N ALA A 333 -9.50 10.70 3.99
CA ALA A 333 -8.78 10.29 2.79
C ALA A 333 -9.08 11.16 1.56
N LEU A 334 -10.27 11.74 1.44
CA LEU A 334 -10.59 12.67 0.35
C LEU A 334 -9.83 13.99 0.50
N ALA A 335 -9.78 14.56 1.71
CA ALA A 335 -9.02 15.78 1.98
C ALA A 335 -7.52 15.56 1.74
N GLU A 336 -7.01 14.40 2.16
CA GLU A 336 -5.64 13.97 1.90
C GLU A 336 -5.36 13.83 0.41
N ALA A 337 -6.22 13.15 -0.35
CA ALA A 337 -6.07 13.01 -1.79
C ALA A 337 -6.00 14.38 -2.49
N ILE A 338 -6.89 15.30 -2.11
CA ILE A 338 -6.89 16.67 -2.64
C ILE A 338 -5.56 17.38 -2.33
N GLN A 339 -5.07 17.28 -1.10
CA GLN A 339 -3.80 17.92 -0.71
C GLN A 339 -2.61 17.29 -1.44
N MET A 340 -2.53 15.96 -1.50
CA MET A 340 -1.41 15.26 -2.11
C MET A 340 -1.33 15.53 -3.61
N VAL A 341 -2.46 15.52 -4.32
CA VAL A 341 -2.48 15.83 -5.75
C VAL A 341 -2.06 17.27 -6.01
N ARG A 342 -2.43 18.23 -5.16
CA ARG A 342 -1.95 19.62 -5.29
C ARG A 342 -0.43 19.71 -5.14
N ILE A 343 0.15 19.06 -4.14
CA ILE A 343 1.61 19.02 -3.95
C ILE A 343 2.26 18.35 -5.17
N ILE A 344 1.76 17.20 -5.60
CA ILE A 344 2.30 16.48 -6.76
C ILE A 344 2.25 17.37 -8.00
N ASP A 345 1.11 17.99 -8.30
CA ASP A 345 0.95 18.85 -9.47
C ASP A 345 1.91 20.05 -9.40
N LEU A 346 2.12 20.65 -8.21
CA LEU A 346 3.09 21.75 -8.04
C LEU A 346 4.54 21.36 -8.38
N TYR A 347 4.95 20.11 -8.10
CA TYR A 347 6.34 19.68 -8.25
C TYR A 347 6.58 18.68 -9.39
N THR A 348 5.56 18.30 -10.16
CA THR A 348 5.70 17.30 -11.24
C THR A 348 5.17 17.76 -12.60
N THR A 349 4.41 18.85 -12.68
CA THR A 349 4.17 19.49 -13.98
C THR A 349 5.47 20.11 -14.49
N GLU A 350 5.63 20.24 -15.81
CA GLU A 350 6.84 20.77 -16.48
C GLU A 350 7.10 22.27 -16.21
N ASP A 351 6.54 22.80 -15.12
CA ASP A 351 6.69 24.18 -14.69
C ASP A 351 8.00 24.41 -13.93
N VAL A 352 8.22 25.67 -13.54
CA VAL A 352 9.42 26.17 -12.84
C VAL A 352 9.76 25.39 -11.56
N ASN A 353 8.77 24.72 -10.97
CA ASN A 353 8.88 24.02 -9.69
C ASN A 353 9.09 22.51 -9.83
N PHE A 354 9.34 22.00 -11.04
CA PHE A 354 9.57 20.57 -11.24
C PHE A 354 10.70 20.03 -10.35
N SER A 355 10.40 19.00 -9.55
CA SER A 355 11.36 18.27 -8.74
C SER A 355 11.51 16.84 -9.23
N VAL A 356 12.73 16.52 -9.66
CA VAL A 356 13.14 15.16 -10.03
C VAL A 356 12.99 14.21 -8.84
N GLU A 357 13.27 14.67 -7.62
CA GLU A 357 13.16 13.88 -6.39
C GLU A 357 11.72 13.47 -6.10
N VAL A 358 10.77 14.39 -6.26
CA VAL A 358 9.34 14.08 -6.11
C VAL A 358 8.89 13.08 -7.16
N ALA A 359 9.28 13.28 -8.42
CA ALA A 359 8.96 12.36 -9.51
C ALA A 359 9.57 10.95 -9.29
N LEU A 360 10.82 10.89 -8.83
CA LEU A 360 11.48 9.63 -8.48
C LEU A 360 10.80 8.93 -7.31
N GLU A 361 10.43 9.65 -6.26
CA GLU A 361 9.74 9.08 -5.10
C GLU A 361 8.40 8.46 -5.48
N ILE A 362 7.64 9.12 -6.36
CA ILE A 362 6.38 8.61 -6.92
C ILE A 362 6.64 7.34 -7.74
N GLY A 363 7.73 7.31 -8.50
CA GLY A 363 8.12 6.17 -9.35
C GLY A 363 8.75 5.00 -8.60
N LYS A 364 9.07 5.13 -7.31
CA LYS A 364 9.59 4.00 -6.51
C LYS A 364 8.54 2.90 -6.41
N SER A 365 8.92 1.72 -6.85
CA SER A 365 8.20 0.49 -6.53
C SER A 365 8.90 -0.13 -5.32
N ASP A 366 8.43 0.20 -4.12
CA ASP A 366 8.95 -0.43 -2.91
C ASP A 366 8.35 -1.85 -2.83
N GLN A 367 9.20 -2.86 -3.02
CA GLN A 367 8.85 -4.27 -2.74
C GLN A 367 8.93 -4.61 -1.24
N GLU A 368 9.49 -3.70 -0.41
CA GLU A 368 9.65 -3.90 1.03
C GLU A 368 9.14 -2.66 1.79
N ASP A 369 8.09 -2.87 2.60
CA ASP A 369 7.47 -1.95 3.56
C ASP A 369 6.38 -0.96 3.02
N PRO A 370 5.08 -1.31 3.18
CA PRO A 370 3.96 -0.60 2.59
C PRO A 370 3.38 0.44 3.55
N LYS A 371 3.87 1.67 3.52
CA LYS A 371 3.22 2.76 4.26
C LYS A 371 2.70 3.83 3.31
N ALA A 372 1.36 3.90 3.22
CA ALA A 372 0.62 5.10 2.77
C ALA A 372 1.19 6.39 3.40
N THR A 373 1.65 6.26 4.63
CA THR A 373 2.28 7.30 5.43
C THR A 373 3.62 7.79 4.88
N VAL A 374 4.42 6.97 4.20
CA VAL A 374 5.78 7.35 3.79
C VAL A 374 5.75 8.34 2.63
N LEU A 375 5.09 8.01 1.52
CA LEU A 375 4.95 8.95 0.40
C LEU A 375 4.23 10.23 0.83
N LYS A 376 3.17 10.11 1.63
CA LYS A 376 2.45 11.26 2.18
C LYS A 376 3.36 12.15 3.05
N ALA A 377 4.10 11.55 3.99
CA ALA A 377 5.01 12.29 4.86
C ALA A 377 6.15 12.95 4.07
N PHE A 378 6.68 12.25 3.05
CA PHE A 378 7.65 12.80 2.13
C PHE A 378 7.11 14.04 1.42
N LEU A 379 5.93 13.95 0.79
CA LEU A 379 5.32 15.07 0.06
C LEU A 379 5.03 16.27 0.97
N LEU A 380 4.48 16.05 2.16
CA LEU A 380 4.23 17.10 3.15
C LEU A 380 5.53 17.77 3.65
N ASN A 381 6.57 16.96 3.90
CA ASN A 381 7.86 17.48 4.32
C ASN A 381 8.56 18.24 3.18
N TRP A 382 8.39 17.77 1.94
CA TRP A 382 8.92 18.44 0.75
C TRP A 382 8.31 19.83 0.59
N GLU A 383 6.98 19.94 0.63
CA GLU A 383 6.26 21.22 0.56
C GLU A 383 6.71 22.18 1.67
N LYS A 384 6.90 21.68 2.89
CA LYS A 384 7.37 22.49 4.02
C LYS A 384 8.81 23.00 3.85
N THR A 385 9.68 22.23 3.21
CA THR A 385 11.10 22.56 3.06
C THR A 385 11.40 23.36 1.79
N HIS A 386 10.50 23.32 0.82
CA HIS A 386 10.60 24.04 -0.45
C HIS A 386 9.36 24.90 -0.69
N PRO A 387 9.00 25.83 0.21
CA PRO A 387 7.78 26.62 0.04
C PRO A 387 7.84 27.41 -1.27
N ILE A 388 6.80 27.28 -2.09
CA ILE A 388 6.62 28.08 -3.29
C ILE A 388 5.91 29.36 -2.87
N GLU A 389 6.52 30.52 -3.13
CA GLU A 389 5.82 31.80 -3.06
C GLU A 389 4.85 31.85 -4.24
N LEU A 390 3.55 31.60 -3.96
CA LEU A 390 2.46 31.65 -4.93
C LEU A 390 2.01 33.08 -5.23
#